data_AF-A0A9P8JVQ6-F1
#
_entry.id   AF-A0A9P8JVQ6-F1
#
_cell.length_a   1.000
_cell.length_b   1.000
_cell.length_c   1.000
_cell.angle_alpha   90.00
_cell.angle_beta   90.00
_cell.angle_gamma   90.00
#
_symmetry.space_group_name_H-M   'P 1'
#
loop_
_entity.id
_entity.type
_entity.pdbx_description
1 polymer ?
#
loop_
_entity_poly.entity_id
_entity_poly.type
_entity_poly.pdbx_seq_one_letter_code
_entity_poly.pdbx_strand_id
1 'polypeptide(L)'
;MAASQTLIDLAQTQRALVAQYLATLAPNVSIDPTSQLPPNPPNPLHVLRDSATLLKAHTTKLALLLINKPFTPTAVTSVLRDATQTCLPAMMSAVELCRPDIWGVFLHHQVVAKVRTVMREMVSFLEEVLDVAREENSSNHSKNTLASTGVLWEACDALILLDKTGIAGLAVLKAQELRDTINDAIEELKEWEEGDGDDDDEDDEDDEDDADSTSDDQNERDDQDEFDDMFSAANKLPKDRLDLKERLQTAADKLKKIQFLYAAITKRRLKTFTPDVASKKVNILTLDKLMHLLKELPESVDDLANAFYELDADQVDTILNTCIDNACSAADLLKTDWNDKDDEFTAWVTKWTSVVR
;
A
#
# COMPACT_ATOMS: atom_id res chain seq x y z
N MET A 1 -23.27 -0.58 -38.00
CA MET A 1 -23.98 -1.89 -37.86
C MET A 1 -23.04 -3.10 -37.97
N ALA A 2 -22.62 -3.60 -39.15
CA ALA A 2 -21.77 -4.82 -39.19
C ALA A 2 -20.37 -4.63 -38.56
N ALA A 3 -19.73 -3.48 -38.80
CA ALA A 3 -18.41 -3.15 -38.23
C ALA A 3 -18.47 -2.95 -36.70
N SER A 4 -19.56 -2.38 -36.21
CA SER A 4 -19.83 -2.14 -34.78
C SER A 4 -20.11 -3.46 -34.05
N GLN A 5 -20.85 -4.37 -34.66
CA GLN A 5 -21.03 -5.72 -34.12
C GLN A 5 -19.68 -6.46 -33.99
N THR A 6 -18.82 -6.34 -35.00
CA THR A 6 -17.46 -6.94 -34.97
C THR A 6 -16.63 -6.37 -33.81
N LEU A 7 -16.72 -5.06 -33.54
CA LEU A 7 -16.06 -4.43 -32.41
C LEU A 7 -16.62 -4.92 -31.07
N ILE A 8 -17.94 -5.04 -30.94
CA ILE A 8 -18.60 -5.56 -29.73
C ILE A 8 -18.14 -6.99 -29.44
N ASP A 9 -18.19 -7.88 -30.43
CA ASP A 9 -17.78 -9.28 -30.27
C ASP A 9 -16.30 -9.38 -29.88
N LEU A 10 -15.44 -8.55 -30.50
CA LEU A 10 -14.02 -8.48 -30.13
C LEU A 10 -13.85 -8.01 -28.69
N ALA A 11 -14.45 -6.88 -28.29
CA ALA A 11 -14.28 -6.33 -26.95
C ALA A 11 -14.81 -7.28 -25.86
N GLN A 12 -15.91 -7.99 -26.11
CA GLN A 12 -16.40 -9.05 -25.22
C GLN A 12 -15.42 -10.21 -25.08
N THR A 13 -14.86 -10.68 -26.20
CA THR A 13 -13.86 -11.75 -26.20
C THR A 13 -12.60 -11.33 -25.44
N GLN A 14 -12.13 -10.10 -25.67
CA GLN A 14 -10.96 -9.58 -24.98
C GLN A 14 -11.21 -9.41 -23.47
N ARG A 15 -12.40 -8.98 -23.08
CA ARG A 15 -12.76 -8.88 -21.66
C ARG A 15 -12.75 -10.25 -20.97
N ALA A 16 -13.24 -11.29 -21.64
CA ALA A 16 -13.18 -12.66 -21.12
C ALA A 16 -11.73 -13.16 -21.00
N LEU A 17 -10.86 -12.86 -21.97
CA LEU A 17 -9.44 -13.19 -21.90
C LEU A 17 -8.74 -12.48 -20.72
N VAL A 18 -9.00 -11.18 -20.54
CA VAL A 18 -8.41 -10.41 -19.44
C VAL A 18 -8.92 -10.92 -18.08
N ALA A 19 -10.19 -11.32 -17.98
CA ALA A 19 -10.71 -11.97 -16.79
C ALA A 19 -9.99 -13.30 -16.48
N GLN A 20 -9.63 -14.08 -17.51
CA GLN A 20 -8.80 -15.28 -17.33
C GLN A 20 -7.40 -14.92 -16.82
N TYR A 21 -6.77 -13.88 -17.35
CA TYR A 21 -5.48 -13.39 -16.82
C TYR A 21 -5.59 -12.99 -15.35
N LEU A 22 -6.64 -12.25 -14.96
CA LEU A 22 -6.88 -11.89 -13.56
C LEU A 22 -7.05 -13.11 -12.64
N ALA A 23 -7.66 -14.18 -13.14
CA ALA A 23 -7.77 -15.45 -12.42
C ALA A 23 -6.41 -16.13 -12.24
N THR A 24 -5.55 -16.10 -13.26
CA THR A 24 -4.18 -16.64 -13.16
C THR A 24 -3.27 -15.82 -12.24
N LEU A 25 -3.51 -14.51 -12.11
CA LEU A 25 -2.79 -13.62 -11.20
C LEU A 25 -3.37 -13.61 -9.78
N ALA A 26 -4.20 -14.60 -9.42
CA ALA A 26 -4.71 -14.71 -8.06
C ALA A 26 -3.60 -15.19 -7.10
N PRO A 27 -3.55 -14.69 -5.86
CA PRO A 27 -2.43 -14.91 -4.92
C PRO A 27 -2.16 -16.38 -4.54
N ASN A 28 -3.06 -17.31 -4.86
CA ASN A 28 -2.95 -18.74 -4.50
C ASN A 28 -2.57 -19.66 -5.68
N VAL A 29 -2.19 -19.11 -6.83
CA VAL A 29 -1.76 -19.94 -7.97
C VAL A 29 -0.31 -20.36 -7.75
N SER A 30 -0.09 -21.64 -7.45
CA SER A 30 1.26 -22.22 -7.34
C SER A 30 1.93 -22.18 -8.71
N ILE A 31 2.98 -21.38 -8.85
CA ILE A 31 3.84 -21.41 -10.04
C ILE A 31 4.58 -22.75 -10.00
N ASP A 32 4.44 -23.56 -11.04
CA ASP A 32 5.17 -24.82 -11.16
C ASP A 32 6.67 -24.51 -11.30
N PRO A 33 7.51 -24.80 -10.29
CA PRO A 33 8.92 -24.43 -10.31
C PRO A 33 9.71 -25.18 -11.40
N THR A 34 9.09 -26.18 -12.05
CA THR A 34 9.72 -27.05 -13.06
C THR A 34 9.70 -26.49 -14.48
N SER A 35 8.96 -25.39 -14.76
CA SER A 35 8.96 -24.77 -16.09
C SER A 35 10.34 -24.19 -16.41
N GLN A 36 10.97 -24.65 -17.49
CA GLN A 36 12.30 -24.19 -17.91
C GLN A 36 12.19 -22.82 -18.58
N LEU A 37 12.93 -21.84 -18.04
CA LEU A 37 13.09 -20.54 -18.68
C LEU A 37 13.87 -20.68 -19.99
N PRO A 38 13.61 -19.82 -20.99
CA PRO A 38 14.40 -19.79 -22.22
C PRO A 38 15.88 -19.45 -21.91
N PRO A 39 16.83 -19.86 -22.76
CA PRO A 39 18.23 -19.48 -22.61
C PRO A 39 18.37 -17.96 -22.69
N ASN A 40 19.02 -17.36 -21.68
CA ASN A 40 19.14 -15.90 -21.50
C ASN A 40 17.77 -15.19 -21.51
N PRO A 41 16.93 -15.44 -20.49
CA PRO A 41 15.61 -14.82 -20.40
C PRO A 41 15.75 -13.28 -20.36
N PRO A 42 14.87 -12.53 -21.04
CA PRO A 42 14.88 -11.07 -20.96
C PRO A 42 14.55 -10.62 -19.52
N ASN A 43 15.04 -9.43 -19.16
CA ASN A 43 14.72 -8.85 -17.86
C ASN A 43 13.20 -8.54 -17.80
N PRO A 44 12.45 -9.09 -16.83
CA PRO A 44 11.01 -8.89 -16.73
C PRO A 44 10.62 -7.41 -16.58
N LEU A 45 11.43 -6.59 -15.89
CA LEU A 45 11.13 -5.17 -15.70
C LEU A 45 11.22 -4.38 -17.02
N HIS A 46 12.17 -4.71 -17.89
CA HIS A 46 12.23 -4.14 -19.24
C HIS A 46 11.00 -4.52 -20.06
N VAL A 47 10.59 -5.78 -20.01
CA VAL A 47 9.39 -6.26 -20.72
C VAL A 47 8.13 -5.53 -20.22
N LEU A 48 8.00 -5.35 -18.89
CA LEU A 48 6.90 -4.57 -18.30
C LEU A 48 6.93 -3.11 -18.75
N ARG A 49 8.09 -2.46 -18.71
CA ARG A 49 8.23 -1.07 -19.18
C ARG A 49 7.79 -0.92 -20.63
N ASP A 50 8.31 -1.75 -21.51
CA ASP A 50 8.08 -1.63 -22.96
C ASP A 50 6.62 -1.96 -23.30
N SER A 51 6.06 -3.02 -22.72
CA SER A 51 4.65 -3.40 -22.90
C SER A 51 3.68 -2.37 -22.31
N ALA A 52 3.97 -1.81 -21.14
CA ALA A 52 3.15 -0.75 -20.52
C ALA A 52 3.22 0.57 -21.29
N THR A 53 4.40 0.94 -21.80
CA THR A 53 4.56 2.12 -22.66
C THR A 53 3.75 1.97 -23.93
N LEU A 54 3.81 0.79 -24.57
CA LEU A 54 3.05 0.51 -25.77
C LEU A 54 1.53 0.47 -25.49
N LEU A 55 1.10 -0.17 -24.39
CA LEU A 55 -0.30 -0.20 -23.99
C LEU A 55 -0.84 1.21 -23.73
N LYS A 56 -0.07 2.06 -23.05
CA LYS A 56 -0.43 3.47 -22.82
C LYS A 56 -0.61 4.21 -24.15
N ALA A 57 0.28 4.02 -25.12
CA ALA A 57 0.14 4.61 -26.46
C ALA A 57 -1.11 4.11 -27.21
N HIS A 58 -1.40 2.80 -27.15
CA HIS A 58 -2.64 2.24 -27.69
C HIS A 58 -3.87 2.82 -27.01
N THR A 59 -3.85 2.94 -25.69
CA THR A 59 -4.94 3.49 -24.87
C THR A 59 -5.23 4.93 -25.27
N THR A 60 -4.20 5.78 -25.44
CA THR A 60 -4.36 7.14 -25.98
C THR A 60 -5.01 7.14 -27.36
N LYS A 61 -4.53 6.29 -28.26
CA LYS A 61 -5.09 6.20 -29.62
C LYS A 61 -6.54 5.73 -29.61
N LEU A 62 -6.88 4.75 -28.78
CA LEU A 62 -8.24 4.25 -28.61
C LEU A 62 -9.15 5.34 -28.03
N ALA A 63 -8.74 6.00 -26.96
CA ALA A 63 -9.49 7.11 -26.36
C ALA A 63 -9.81 8.21 -27.39
N LEU A 64 -8.82 8.61 -28.21
CA LEU A 64 -9.04 9.57 -29.29
C LEU A 64 -10.04 9.05 -30.34
N LEU A 65 -9.99 7.77 -30.71
CA LEU A 65 -10.93 7.18 -31.67
C LEU A 65 -12.36 7.06 -31.12
N LEU A 66 -12.51 6.86 -29.81
CA LEU A 66 -13.80 6.76 -29.13
C LEU A 66 -14.51 8.12 -29.06
N ILE A 67 -13.77 9.20 -28.78
CA ILE A 67 -14.35 10.55 -28.61
C ILE A 67 -14.54 11.31 -29.93
N ASN A 68 -13.71 11.03 -30.93
CA ASN A 68 -13.75 11.77 -32.19
C ASN A 68 -14.91 11.30 -33.09
N LYS A 69 -15.52 12.25 -33.80
CA LYS A 69 -16.56 11.99 -34.80
C LYS A 69 -16.02 12.22 -36.22
N PRO A 70 -16.42 11.41 -37.22
CA PRO A 70 -17.32 10.26 -37.12
C PRO A 70 -16.67 9.08 -36.39
N PHE A 71 -17.48 8.31 -35.66
CA PHE A 71 -17.00 7.10 -34.99
C PHE A 71 -16.56 6.07 -36.04
N THR A 72 -15.40 5.43 -35.82
CA THR A 72 -14.78 4.51 -36.77
C THR A 72 -14.54 3.13 -36.15
N PRO A 73 -15.56 2.25 -36.07
CA PRO A 73 -15.46 0.96 -35.40
C PRO A 73 -14.29 0.08 -35.89
N THR A 74 -14.00 0.11 -37.19
CA THR A 74 -12.90 -0.66 -37.79
C THR A 74 -11.52 -0.22 -37.30
N ALA A 75 -11.33 1.09 -37.10
CA ALA A 75 -10.06 1.63 -36.59
C ALA A 75 -9.86 1.23 -35.12
N VAL A 76 -10.91 1.35 -34.30
CA VAL A 76 -10.91 0.88 -32.90
C VAL A 76 -10.61 -0.62 -32.84
N THR A 77 -11.25 -1.42 -33.69
CA THR A 77 -11.05 -2.88 -33.77
C THR A 77 -9.59 -3.24 -34.01
N SER A 78 -8.92 -2.56 -34.96
CA SER A 78 -7.51 -2.80 -35.27
C SER A 78 -6.61 -2.49 -34.07
N VAL A 79 -6.76 -1.30 -33.50
CA VAL A 79 -5.89 -0.84 -32.40
C VAL A 79 -6.12 -1.70 -31.14
N LEU A 80 -7.36 -2.07 -30.85
CA LEU A 80 -7.69 -2.92 -29.72
C LEU A 80 -7.11 -4.33 -29.87
N ARG A 81 -7.17 -4.89 -31.07
CA ARG A 81 -6.56 -6.18 -31.39
C ARG A 81 -5.04 -6.14 -31.21
N ASP A 82 -4.38 -5.10 -31.73
CA ASP A 82 -2.93 -4.95 -31.60
C ASP A 82 -2.53 -4.87 -30.12
N ALA A 83 -3.22 -4.05 -29.32
CA ALA A 83 -2.94 -3.91 -27.89
C ALA A 83 -3.10 -5.23 -27.13
N THR A 84 -4.18 -5.96 -27.38
CA THR A 84 -4.52 -7.20 -26.66
C THR A 84 -3.69 -8.41 -27.09
N GLN A 85 -3.20 -8.45 -28.32
CA GLN A 85 -2.35 -9.53 -28.83
C GLN A 85 -0.87 -9.34 -28.52
N THR A 86 -0.44 -8.12 -28.17
CA THR A 86 0.97 -7.80 -27.93
C THR A 86 1.26 -7.45 -26.48
N CYS A 87 0.58 -6.44 -25.94
CA CYS A 87 0.95 -5.83 -24.66
C CYS A 87 0.57 -6.73 -23.49
N LEU A 88 -0.68 -7.22 -23.46
CA LEU A 88 -1.19 -8.01 -22.34
C LEU A 88 -0.46 -9.36 -22.20
N PRO A 89 -0.25 -10.15 -23.27
CA PRO A 89 0.52 -11.38 -23.18
C PRO A 89 1.98 -11.13 -22.79
N ALA A 90 2.59 -10.01 -23.22
CA ALA A 90 3.94 -9.64 -22.81
C ALA A 90 4.03 -9.34 -21.31
N MET A 91 3.04 -8.66 -20.74
CA MET A 91 2.96 -8.44 -19.28
C MET A 91 2.80 -9.74 -18.51
N MET A 92 1.93 -10.65 -18.98
CA MET A 92 1.79 -11.99 -18.39
C MET A 92 3.11 -12.78 -18.46
N SER A 93 3.79 -12.72 -19.60
CA SER A 93 5.11 -13.35 -19.76
C SER A 93 6.15 -12.75 -18.81
N ALA A 94 6.10 -11.44 -18.55
CA ALA A 94 6.99 -10.80 -17.60
C ALA A 94 6.75 -11.26 -16.15
N VAL A 95 5.52 -11.58 -15.78
CA VAL A 95 5.20 -12.21 -14.48
C VAL A 95 5.87 -13.58 -14.37
N GLU A 96 5.75 -14.42 -15.40
CA GLU A 96 6.41 -15.75 -15.45
C GLU A 96 7.94 -15.64 -15.43
N LEU A 97 8.51 -14.60 -16.06
CA LEU A 97 9.95 -14.32 -16.04
C LEU A 97 10.45 -13.80 -14.69
N CYS A 98 9.59 -13.09 -13.93
CA CYS A 98 9.90 -12.56 -12.61
C CYS A 98 9.78 -13.64 -11.53
N ARG A 99 10.49 -14.76 -11.69
CA ARG A 99 10.37 -15.90 -10.78
C ARG A 99 10.86 -15.56 -9.36
N PRO A 100 10.14 -15.98 -8.30
CA PRO A 100 10.54 -15.73 -6.91
C PRO A 100 11.94 -16.27 -6.55
N ASP A 101 12.36 -17.39 -7.15
CA ASP A 101 13.65 -18.02 -6.84
C ASP A 101 14.87 -17.28 -7.41
N ILE A 102 14.64 -16.38 -8.37
CA ILE A 102 15.66 -15.56 -9.06
C ILE A 102 15.56 -14.10 -8.61
N TRP A 103 14.35 -13.55 -8.61
CA TRP A 103 14.09 -12.12 -8.40
C TRP A 103 13.65 -11.77 -6.99
N GLY A 104 13.42 -12.77 -6.14
CA GLY A 104 12.89 -12.60 -4.80
C GLY A 104 11.36 -12.59 -4.79
N VAL A 105 10.81 -13.12 -3.70
CA VAL A 105 9.38 -13.17 -3.42
C VAL A 105 8.80 -11.77 -3.34
N PHE A 106 9.53 -10.82 -2.74
CA PHE A 106 9.08 -9.43 -2.60
C PHE A 106 8.85 -8.76 -3.96
N LEU A 107 9.83 -8.81 -4.87
CA LEU A 107 9.69 -8.19 -6.20
C LEU A 107 8.60 -8.88 -7.02
N HIS A 108 8.54 -10.22 -6.97
CA HIS A 108 7.52 -10.97 -7.68
C HIS A 108 6.10 -10.52 -7.29
N HIS A 109 5.81 -10.41 -5.99
CA HIS A 109 4.51 -9.94 -5.53
C HIS A 109 4.18 -8.53 -6.01
N GLN A 110 5.16 -7.62 -6.02
CA GLN A 110 4.96 -6.26 -6.53
C GLN A 110 4.66 -6.23 -8.03
N VAL A 111 5.35 -7.06 -8.81
CA VAL A 111 5.09 -7.22 -10.25
C VAL A 111 3.69 -7.78 -10.49
N VAL A 112 3.32 -8.88 -9.82
CA VAL A 112 1.98 -9.49 -9.94
C VAL A 112 0.90 -8.49 -9.58
N ALA A 113 1.03 -7.79 -8.46
CA ALA A 113 0.05 -6.81 -8.00
C ALA A 113 -0.18 -5.70 -9.03
N LYS A 114 0.90 -5.11 -9.57
CA LYS A 114 0.78 -4.03 -10.56
C LYS A 114 0.26 -4.51 -11.92
N VAL A 115 0.68 -5.68 -12.40
CA VAL A 115 0.13 -6.27 -13.62
C VAL A 115 -1.37 -6.58 -13.43
N ARG A 116 -1.75 -7.10 -12.26
CA ARG A 116 -3.17 -7.33 -11.91
C ARG A 116 -3.97 -6.04 -11.93
N THR A 117 -3.43 -4.92 -11.44
CA THR A 117 -4.07 -3.60 -11.57
C THR A 117 -4.26 -3.23 -13.04
N VAL A 118 -3.23 -3.30 -13.89
CA VAL A 118 -3.39 -3.00 -15.33
C VAL A 118 -4.47 -3.86 -15.99
N MET A 119 -4.51 -5.16 -15.68
CA MET A 119 -5.53 -6.06 -16.22
C MET A 119 -6.94 -5.67 -15.75
N ARG A 120 -7.09 -5.24 -14.48
CA ARG A 120 -8.38 -4.75 -13.95
C ARG A 120 -8.82 -3.48 -14.68
N GLU A 121 -7.94 -2.50 -14.80
CA GLU A 121 -8.27 -1.23 -15.46
C GLU A 121 -8.54 -1.42 -16.96
N MET A 122 -7.89 -2.40 -17.60
CA MET A 122 -8.20 -2.79 -18.97
C MET A 122 -9.62 -3.37 -19.11
N VAL A 123 -10.16 -4.06 -18.10
CA VAL A 123 -11.56 -4.50 -18.10
C VAL A 123 -12.50 -3.29 -18.10
N SER A 124 -12.27 -2.32 -17.21
CA SER A 124 -13.07 -1.09 -17.16
C SER A 124 -12.98 -0.29 -18.46
N PHE A 125 -11.79 -0.21 -19.07
CA PHE A 125 -11.62 0.42 -20.39
C PHE A 125 -12.38 -0.32 -21.51
N LEU A 126 -12.38 -1.65 -21.49
CA LEU A 126 -13.15 -2.46 -22.44
C LEU A 126 -14.66 -2.27 -22.29
N GLU A 127 -15.15 -1.99 -21.08
CA GLU A 127 -16.56 -1.67 -20.84
C GLU A 127 -16.93 -0.32 -21.48
N GLU A 128 -16.10 0.72 -21.32
CA GLU A 128 -16.30 1.99 -22.03
C GLU A 128 -16.29 1.81 -23.56
N VAL A 129 -15.40 0.97 -24.10
CA VAL A 129 -15.39 0.64 -25.54
C VAL A 129 -16.70 -0.02 -25.98
N LEU A 130 -17.25 -0.94 -25.17
CA LEU A 130 -18.51 -1.63 -25.46
C LEU A 130 -19.69 -0.67 -25.48
N ASP A 131 -19.75 0.26 -24.52
CA ASP A 131 -20.84 1.23 -24.42
C ASP A 131 -20.83 2.17 -25.62
N VAL A 132 -19.66 2.70 -26.00
CA VAL A 132 -19.52 3.52 -27.21
C VAL A 132 -19.89 2.75 -28.48
N ALA A 133 -19.52 1.47 -28.59
CA ALA A 133 -19.84 0.65 -29.76
C ALA A 133 -21.34 0.34 -29.89
N ARG A 134 -22.07 0.25 -28.78
CA ARG A 134 -23.53 0.00 -28.74
C ARG A 134 -24.35 1.25 -29.03
N GLU A 135 -23.85 2.40 -28.60
CA GLU A 135 -24.51 3.70 -28.71
C GLU A 135 -24.24 4.45 -30.03
N GLU A 136 -23.72 3.77 -31.08
CA GLU A 136 -23.31 4.33 -32.38
C GLU A 136 -24.29 5.35 -32.99
N ASN A 137 -25.59 5.26 -32.68
CA ASN A 137 -26.69 6.11 -33.20
C ASN A 137 -27.24 7.16 -32.22
N SER A 138 -26.76 7.24 -30.98
CA SER A 138 -27.26 8.19 -29.99
C SER A 138 -26.52 9.52 -30.10
N SER A 139 -27.25 10.59 -30.46
CA SER A 139 -26.73 11.97 -30.50
C SER A 139 -26.34 12.53 -29.12
N ASN A 140 -26.61 11.77 -28.05
CA ASN A 140 -26.33 12.10 -26.66
C ASN A 140 -25.17 11.26 -26.09
N HIS A 141 -24.07 11.11 -26.84
CA HIS A 141 -22.79 10.82 -26.18
C HIS A 141 -22.42 12.06 -25.36
N SER A 142 -22.93 12.11 -24.13
CA SER A 142 -22.48 13.08 -23.16
C SER A 142 -20.97 12.91 -23.00
N LYS A 143 -20.29 14.02 -22.71
CA LYS A 143 -18.83 14.12 -22.50
C LYS A 143 -18.30 13.32 -21.29
N ASN A 144 -19.05 12.33 -20.84
CA ASN A 144 -18.73 11.39 -19.78
C ASN A 144 -18.47 10.07 -20.55
N THR A 145 -17.31 9.43 -20.53
CA THR A 145 -16.38 9.19 -19.45
C THR A 145 -15.17 8.55 -20.13
N LEU A 146 -14.00 9.16 -20.07
CA LEU A 146 -12.72 8.48 -20.31
C LEU A 146 -11.97 8.35 -18.99
N ALA A 147 -12.69 8.26 -17.87
CA ALA A 147 -12.07 8.11 -16.56
C ALA A 147 -11.20 6.85 -16.55
N SER A 148 -11.66 5.75 -17.19
CA SER A 148 -10.86 4.52 -17.30
C SER A 148 -9.55 4.72 -18.10
N THR A 149 -9.48 5.69 -19.02
CA THR A 149 -8.25 6.01 -19.76
C THR A 149 -7.19 6.55 -18.82
N GLY A 150 -7.56 7.48 -17.95
CA GLY A 150 -6.65 8.06 -16.96
C GLY A 150 -6.17 7.02 -15.96
N VAL A 151 -7.08 6.22 -15.42
CA VAL A 151 -6.74 5.17 -14.45
C VAL A 151 -5.85 4.07 -15.08
N LEU A 152 -6.14 3.67 -16.32
CA LEU A 152 -5.28 2.72 -17.06
C LEU A 152 -3.90 3.31 -17.37
N TRP A 153 -3.80 4.63 -17.65
CA TRP A 153 -2.51 5.30 -17.80
C TRP A 153 -1.69 5.27 -16.52
N GLU A 154 -2.29 5.60 -15.38
CA GLU A 154 -1.62 5.58 -14.09
C GLU A 154 -1.13 4.16 -13.75
N ALA A 155 -1.94 3.13 -14.05
CA ALA A 155 -1.55 1.75 -13.89
C ALA A 155 -0.36 1.38 -14.80
N CYS A 156 -0.34 1.86 -16.05
CA CYS A 156 0.82 1.68 -16.95
C CYS A 156 2.06 2.44 -16.46
N ASP A 157 1.92 3.68 -15.97
CA ASP A 157 3.03 4.48 -15.44
C ASP A 157 3.64 3.83 -14.21
N ALA A 158 2.84 3.20 -13.35
CA ALA A 158 3.32 2.42 -12.22
C ALA A 158 4.21 1.24 -12.66
N LEU A 159 3.89 0.55 -13.76
CA LEU A 159 4.74 -0.50 -14.34
C LEU A 159 6.01 0.07 -14.98
N ILE A 160 5.91 1.19 -15.70
CA ILE A 160 7.07 1.87 -16.30
C ILE A 160 8.07 2.31 -15.21
N LEU A 161 7.55 2.78 -14.08
CA LEU A 161 8.36 3.22 -12.95
C LEU A 161 9.09 2.05 -12.26
N LEU A 162 8.57 0.82 -12.31
CA LEU A 162 9.24 -0.35 -11.73
C LEU A 162 10.65 -0.54 -12.28
N ASP A 163 10.85 -0.34 -13.58
CA ASP A 163 12.16 -0.49 -14.22
C ASP A 163 13.19 0.49 -13.67
N LYS A 164 12.77 1.74 -13.47
CA LYS A 164 13.64 2.80 -12.93
C LYS A 164 13.92 2.61 -11.44
N THR A 165 12.91 2.20 -10.69
CA THR A 165 12.98 2.07 -9.24
C THR A 165 13.74 0.80 -8.84
N GLY A 166 13.50 -0.31 -9.55
CA GLY A 166 14.06 -1.61 -9.26
C GLY A 166 13.68 -2.14 -7.87
N ILE A 167 14.26 -3.29 -7.50
CA ILE A 167 13.97 -3.94 -6.20
C ILE A 167 14.38 -3.08 -5.00
N ALA A 168 15.52 -2.38 -5.11
CA ALA A 168 16.05 -1.54 -4.03
C ALA A 168 15.17 -0.33 -3.75
N GLY A 169 14.76 0.39 -4.80
CA GLY A 169 13.87 1.53 -4.66
C GLY A 169 12.50 1.11 -4.16
N LEU A 170 11.99 -0.06 -4.56
CA LEU A 170 10.72 -0.58 -4.06
C LEU A 170 10.80 -0.92 -2.57
N ALA A 171 11.90 -1.54 -2.14
CA ALA A 171 12.12 -1.83 -0.73
C ALA A 171 12.18 -0.53 0.09
N VAL A 172 12.85 0.51 -0.42
CA VAL A 172 12.89 1.84 0.22
C VAL A 172 11.48 2.43 0.34
N LEU A 173 10.74 2.50 -0.76
CA LEU A 173 9.37 3.06 -0.76
C LEU A 173 8.47 2.29 0.19
N LYS A 174 8.53 0.95 0.17
CA LYS A 174 7.68 0.13 1.04
C LYS A 174 8.07 0.25 2.52
N ALA A 175 9.36 0.31 2.83
CA ALA A 175 9.81 0.56 4.21
C ALA A 175 9.37 1.94 4.71
N GLN A 176 9.34 2.97 3.85
CA GLN A 176 8.82 4.29 4.20
C GLN A 176 7.32 4.25 4.45
N GLU A 177 6.54 3.63 3.56
CA GLU A 177 5.09 3.46 3.73
C GLU A 177 4.76 2.76 5.07
N LEU A 178 5.43 1.64 5.37
CA LEU A 178 5.21 0.90 6.62
C LEU A 178 5.63 1.70 7.87
N ARG A 179 6.68 2.52 7.76
CA ARG A 179 7.11 3.43 8.83
C ARG A 179 6.05 4.50 9.08
N ASP A 180 5.49 5.05 8.02
CA ASP A 180 4.50 6.12 8.10
C ASP A 180 3.19 5.56 8.69
N THR A 181 2.77 4.34 8.33
CA THR A 181 1.66 3.63 9.02
C THR A 181 1.88 3.50 10.54
N ILE A 182 3.11 3.18 10.98
CA ILE A 182 3.42 3.13 12.43
C ILE A 182 3.34 4.53 13.04
N ASN A 183 3.73 5.58 12.30
CA ASN A 183 3.65 6.95 12.80
C ASN A 183 2.21 7.38 13.00
N ASP A 184 1.35 7.09 12.03
CA ASP A 184 -0.08 7.39 12.06
C ASP A 184 -0.73 6.69 13.27
N ALA A 185 -0.44 5.41 13.49
CA ALA A 185 -0.94 4.67 14.67
C ALA A 185 -0.43 5.23 16.01
N ILE A 186 0.80 5.77 16.08
CA ILE A 186 1.30 6.44 17.29
C ILE A 186 0.55 7.75 17.53
N GLU A 187 0.22 8.50 16.47
CA GLU A 187 -0.54 9.75 16.56
C GLU A 187 -1.96 9.46 17.01
N GLU A 188 -2.63 8.48 16.40
CA GLU A 188 -3.96 8.00 16.78
C GLU A 188 -4.04 7.57 18.26
N LEU A 189 -3.05 6.80 18.75
CA LEU A 189 -3.03 6.38 20.16
C LEU A 189 -2.85 7.56 21.14
N LYS A 190 -2.16 8.63 20.73
CA LYS A 190 -2.01 9.83 21.59
C LYS A 190 -3.27 10.69 21.56
N GLU A 191 -3.87 10.87 20.39
CA GLU A 191 -5.16 11.56 20.27
C GLU A 191 -6.21 10.84 21.13
N TRP A 192 -6.21 9.50 21.14
CA TRP A 192 -7.04 8.71 22.03
C TRP A 192 -6.69 8.87 23.53
N GLU A 193 -5.43 9.12 23.90
CA GLU A 193 -5.02 9.42 25.29
C GLU A 193 -5.52 10.80 25.74
N GLU A 194 -5.40 11.81 24.87
CA GLU A 194 -5.77 13.20 25.15
C GLU A 194 -7.30 13.40 25.12
N GLY A 195 -8.01 12.59 24.34
CA GLY A 195 -9.44 12.72 24.09
C GLY A 195 -9.75 13.89 23.16
N ASP A 196 -10.97 13.93 22.61
CA ASP A 196 -11.47 15.02 21.75
C ASP A 196 -11.79 16.31 22.56
N GLY A 197 -10.92 16.66 23.52
CA GLY A 197 -11.12 17.71 24.51
C GLY A 197 -10.62 19.08 24.07
N ASP A 198 -11.05 19.56 22.91
CA ASP A 198 -10.84 20.94 22.46
C ASP A 198 -12.13 21.58 21.92
N ASP A 199 -13.22 21.44 22.69
CA ASP A 199 -14.38 22.34 22.61
C ASP A 199 -14.85 22.66 24.05
N ASP A 200 -14.79 23.95 24.38
CA ASP A 200 -15.45 24.67 25.49
C ASP A 200 -14.74 24.80 26.86
N ASP A 201 -13.44 25.13 26.88
CA ASP A 201 -12.92 26.13 27.85
C ASP A 201 -12.63 27.44 27.07
N GLU A 202 -13.67 28.06 26.50
CA GLU A 202 -13.58 29.48 26.14
C GLU A 202 -13.64 30.29 27.44
N ASP A 203 -12.48 30.86 27.77
CA ASP A 203 -12.28 31.93 28.74
C ASP A 203 -13.32 33.07 28.57
N ASP A 204 -14.44 33.01 29.30
CA ASP A 204 -15.26 34.19 29.60
C ASP A 204 -14.56 35.02 30.68
N GLU A 205 -13.42 35.64 30.32
CA GLU A 205 -12.94 36.86 30.98
C GLU A 205 -13.77 38.05 30.47
N ASP A 206 -14.96 38.26 31.02
CA ASP A 206 -15.58 39.59 31.03
C ASP A 206 -15.90 39.98 32.49
N ASP A 207 -14.94 40.70 33.04
CA ASP A 207 -14.98 41.46 34.26
C ASP A 207 -15.91 42.67 34.04
N GLU A 208 -17.09 42.71 34.69
CA GLU A 208 -17.68 43.94 35.26
C GLU A 208 -18.97 43.64 36.08
N ASP A 209 -18.83 43.80 37.41
CA ASP A 209 -19.82 44.23 38.42
C ASP A 209 -21.33 44.21 38.10
N ASP A 210 -22.13 43.44 38.86
CA ASP A 210 -23.07 44.03 39.83
C ASP A 210 -23.70 42.97 40.78
N ALA A 211 -24.08 43.44 41.95
CA ALA A 211 -24.43 42.67 43.14
C ALA A 211 -25.86 42.08 43.16
N ASP A 212 -25.99 41.07 44.04
CA ASP A 212 -27.17 40.74 44.87
C ASP A 212 -28.38 40.07 44.19
N SER A 213 -28.57 38.76 44.41
CA SER A 213 -29.60 38.21 45.33
C SER A 213 -29.93 36.73 45.07
N THR A 214 -29.69 35.94 46.12
CA THR A 214 -30.46 34.77 46.61
C THR A 214 -31.39 33.98 45.67
N SER A 215 -31.13 32.67 45.50
CA SER A 215 -32.07 31.60 45.90
C SER A 215 -31.46 30.21 45.73
N ASP A 216 -31.69 29.35 46.73
CA ASP A 216 -31.56 27.88 46.71
C ASP A 216 -31.97 27.25 45.38
N ASP A 217 -31.12 26.37 44.82
CA ASP A 217 -31.61 25.06 44.35
C ASP A 217 -30.49 24.02 44.20
N GLN A 218 -30.45 23.11 45.18
CA GLN A 218 -30.41 21.65 45.01
C GLN A 218 -29.55 21.03 43.88
N ASN A 219 -28.37 20.53 44.26
CA ASN A 219 -28.02 19.10 44.26
C ASN A 219 -28.38 18.20 43.03
N GLU A 220 -27.95 18.54 41.81
CA GLU A 220 -27.97 17.59 40.66
C GLU A 220 -26.76 17.80 39.70
N ARG A 221 -25.51 17.66 40.17
CA ARG A 221 -24.29 17.71 39.32
C ARG A 221 -23.23 16.65 39.67
N ASP A 222 -23.63 15.42 39.95
CA ASP A 222 -22.66 14.31 40.11
C ASP A 222 -23.00 13.10 39.22
N ASP A 223 -24.27 12.90 38.84
CA ASP A 223 -24.66 11.69 38.11
C ASP A 223 -24.60 11.81 36.57
N GLN A 224 -24.50 13.02 36.00
CA GLN A 224 -24.37 13.21 34.54
C GLN A 224 -22.91 13.08 34.07
N ASP A 225 -21.95 13.55 34.86
CA ASP A 225 -20.51 13.40 34.55
C ASP A 225 -20.08 11.93 34.59
N GLU A 226 -20.63 11.12 35.51
CA GLU A 226 -20.37 9.68 35.57
C GLU A 226 -20.99 8.92 34.39
N PHE A 227 -22.12 9.39 33.84
CA PHE A 227 -22.80 8.72 32.72
C PHE A 227 -22.18 9.09 31.35
N ASP A 228 -21.68 10.33 31.21
CA ASP A 228 -20.91 10.77 30.04
C ASP A 228 -19.49 10.19 30.02
N ASP A 229 -18.83 9.99 31.18
CA ASP A 229 -17.57 9.23 31.25
C ASP A 229 -17.77 7.73 30.94
N MET A 230 -18.93 7.16 31.29
CA MET A 230 -19.25 5.75 30.97
C MET A 230 -19.52 5.50 29.47
N PHE A 231 -20.04 6.50 28.74
CA PHE A 231 -20.26 6.41 27.28
C PHE A 231 -19.08 6.95 26.44
N SER A 232 -18.22 7.81 27.00
CA SER A 232 -17.01 8.30 26.33
C SER A 232 -15.79 7.38 26.47
N ALA A 233 -15.82 6.37 27.36
CA ALA A 233 -14.75 5.37 27.52
C ALA A 233 -14.46 4.55 26.25
N ALA A 234 -15.37 4.53 25.27
CA ALA A 234 -15.13 3.93 23.95
C ALA A 234 -14.29 4.83 23.01
N ASN A 235 -14.22 6.15 23.28
CA ASN A 235 -13.58 7.15 22.42
C ASN A 235 -12.35 7.84 23.05
N LYS A 236 -12.06 7.63 24.34
CA LYS A 236 -10.86 8.16 25.01
C LYS A 236 -10.39 7.26 26.16
N LEU A 237 -9.13 7.35 26.54
CA LEU A 237 -8.58 6.62 27.68
C LEU A 237 -9.26 7.05 29.00
N PRO A 238 -9.82 6.13 29.81
CA PRO A 238 -10.40 6.47 31.10
C PRO A 238 -9.40 7.11 32.07
N LYS A 239 -9.79 8.21 32.73
CA LYS A 239 -8.93 9.02 33.61
C LYS A 239 -8.38 8.25 34.82
N ASP A 240 -9.08 7.21 35.25
CA ASP A 240 -8.77 6.35 36.39
C ASP A 240 -7.73 5.26 36.07
N ARG A 241 -7.47 4.98 34.78
CA ARG A 241 -6.52 3.96 34.31
C ARG A 241 -5.09 4.48 34.15
N LEU A 242 -4.50 4.96 35.24
CA LEU A 242 -3.10 5.42 35.29
C LEU A 242 -2.11 4.34 34.81
N ASP A 243 -2.43 3.07 35.06
CA ASP A 243 -1.64 1.91 34.64
C ASP A 243 -1.55 1.76 33.11
N LEU A 244 -2.62 2.09 32.37
CA LEU A 244 -2.63 2.09 30.91
C LEU A 244 -1.97 3.34 30.35
N LYS A 245 -2.14 4.49 31.02
CA LYS A 245 -1.48 5.75 30.62
C LYS A 245 0.04 5.61 30.60
N GLU A 246 0.63 5.06 31.66
CA GLU A 246 2.08 4.80 31.72
C GLU A 246 2.54 3.81 30.64
N ARG A 247 1.73 2.78 30.35
CA ARG A 247 2.01 1.81 29.28
C ARG A 247 1.92 2.42 27.90
N LEU A 248 0.95 3.30 27.67
CA LEU A 248 0.78 4.00 26.40
C LEU A 248 1.98 4.90 26.12
N GLN A 249 2.44 5.67 27.11
CA GLN A 249 3.66 6.46 26.99
C GLN A 249 4.88 5.60 26.68
N THR A 250 5.02 4.47 27.39
CA THR A 250 6.10 3.51 27.15
C THR A 250 6.02 2.91 25.74
N ALA A 251 4.84 2.47 25.32
CA ALA A 251 4.59 1.91 24.00
C ALA A 251 4.92 2.94 22.91
N ALA A 252 4.36 4.15 22.98
CA ALA A 252 4.63 5.23 22.04
C ALA A 252 6.14 5.52 21.92
N ASP A 253 6.87 5.53 23.04
CA ASP A 253 8.32 5.75 23.02
C ASP A 253 9.11 4.58 22.43
N LYS A 254 8.65 3.34 22.57
CA LYS A 254 9.25 2.16 21.94
C LYS A 254 8.91 2.11 20.45
N LEU A 255 7.67 2.40 20.06
CA LEU A 255 7.24 2.51 18.66
C LEU A 255 7.99 3.62 17.91
N LYS A 256 8.22 4.78 18.52
CA LYS A 256 9.11 5.83 17.95
C LYS A 256 10.53 5.31 17.69
N LYS A 257 11.08 4.46 18.57
CA LYS A 257 12.41 3.84 18.35
C LYS A 257 12.38 2.85 17.19
N ILE A 258 11.30 2.10 17.01
CA ILE A 258 11.07 1.24 15.85
C ILE A 258 10.96 2.10 14.58
N GLN A 259 10.25 3.23 14.61
CA GLN A 259 10.19 4.17 13.50
C GLN A 259 11.60 4.67 13.08
N PHE A 260 12.49 4.94 14.05
CA PHE A 260 13.89 5.28 13.76
C PHE A 260 14.67 4.11 13.16
N LEU A 261 14.36 2.86 13.53
CA LEU A 261 14.95 1.67 12.89
C LEU A 261 14.63 1.63 11.40
N TYR A 262 13.38 1.86 10.98
CA TYR A 262 13.02 1.94 9.56
C TYR A 262 13.84 2.99 8.82
N ALA A 263 13.97 4.19 9.40
CA ALA A 263 14.76 5.27 8.79
C ALA A 263 16.24 4.88 8.66
N ALA A 264 16.80 4.22 9.66
CA ALA A 264 18.18 3.79 9.69
C ALA A 264 18.44 2.64 8.68
N ILE A 265 17.60 1.60 8.66
CA ILE A 265 17.63 0.50 7.67
C ILE A 265 17.51 1.06 6.26
N THR A 266 16.56 1.96 6.04
CA THR A 266 16.35 2.58 4.73
C THR A 266 17.62 3.30 4.26
N LYS A 267 18.21 4.14 5.13
CA LYS A 267 19.38 4.95 4.79
C LYS A 267 20.67 4.14 4.62
N ARG A 268 20.91 3.16 5.49
CA ARG A 268 22.21 2.47 5.61
C ARG A 268 22.24 1.08 4.96
N ARG A 269 21.09 0.49 4.62
CA ARG A 269 20.98 -0.86 4.03
C ARG A 269 20.19 -0.88 2.73
N LEU A 270 18.97 -0.36 2.70
CA LEU A 270 18.15 -0.44 1.48
C LEU A 270 18.69 0.44 0.35
N LYS A 271 19.08 1.69 0.66
CA LYS A 271 19.70 2.59 -0.33
C LYS A 271 21.07 2.13 -0.85
N THR A 272 21.73 1.19 -0.16
CA THR A 272 23.01 0.61 -0.58
C THR A 272 22.85 -0.72 -1.32
N PHE A 273 21.61 -1.21 -1.50
CA PHE A 273 21.31 -2.43 -2.25
C PHE A 273 21.39 -2.17 -3.76
N THR A 274 22.56 -2.36 -4.35
CA THR A 274 22.79 -2.13 -5.78
C THR A 274 22.49 -3.39 -6.63
N PRO A 275 22.43 -3.29 -7.97
CA PRO A 275 22.32 -4.46 -8.84
C PRO A 275 23.45 -5.50 -8.63
N ASP A 276 24.66 -5.06 -8.27
CA ASP A 276 25.77 -5.95 -7.93
C ASP A 276 25.50 -6.73 -6.64
N VAL A 277 24.96 -6.05 -5.62
CA VAL A 277 24.51 -6.69 -4.37
C VAL A 277 23.40 -7.69 -4.64
N ALA A 278 22.43 -7.32 -5.47
CA ALA A 278 21.29 -8.14 -5.88
C ALA A 278 21.68 -9.40 -6.69
N SER A 279 22.87 -9.40 -7.32
CA SER A 279 23.36 -10.56 -8.08
C SER A 279 23.62 -11.79 -7.21
N LYS A 280 23.84 -11.59 -5.90
CA LYS A 280 24.03 -12.67 -4.93
C LYS A 280 22.67 -13.14 -4.41
N LYS A 281 22.32 -14.40 -4.69
CA LYS A 281 21.05 -15.00 -4.24
C LYS A 281 20.81 -14.87 -2.73
N VAL A 282 21.86 -14.98 -1.92
CA VAL A 282 21.76 -14.82 -0.45
C VAL A 282 21.21 -13.44 -0.06
N ASN A 283 21.61 -12.38 -0.77
CA ASN A 283 21.19 -11.01 -0.49
C ASN A 283 19.72 -10.77 -0.85
N ILE A 284 19.24 -11.38 -1.94
CA ILE A 284 17.81 -11.36 -2.31
C ILE A 284 16.99 -12.06 -1.23
N LEU A 285 17.42 -13.23 -0.75
CA LEU A 285 16.71 -13.95 0.31
C LEU A 285 16.73 -13.18 1.64
N THR A 286 17.84 -12.51 1.96
CA THR A 286 17.92 -11.62 3.14
C THR A 286 16.97 -10.44 2.99
N LEU A 287 16.87 -9.83 1.81
CA LEU A 287 15.93 -8.75 1.54
C LEU A 287 14.47 -9.22 1.66
N ASP A 288 14.13 -10.39 1.13
CA ASP A 288 12.77 -10.95 1.26
C ASP A 288 12.40 -11.17 2.74
N LYS A 289 13.31 -11.76 3.52
CA LYS A 289 13.10 -11.96 4.97
C LYS A 289 12.93 -10.63 5.70
N LEU A 290 13.74 -9.64 5.37
CA LEU A 290 13.61 -8.30 5.94
C LEU A 290 12.25 -7.69 5.61
N MET A 291 11.85 -7.69 4.34
CA MET A 291 10.59 -7.09 3.92
C MET A 291 9.39 -7.78 4.56
N HIS A 292 9.48 -9.09 4.83
CA HIS A 292 8.48 -9.79 5.62
C HIS A 292 8.46 -9.28 7.07
N LEU A 293 9.60 -9.27 7.79
CA LEU A 293 9.65 -8.78 9.18
C LEU A 293 9.17 -7.33 9.33
N LEU A 294 9.54 -6.46 8.38
CA LEU A 294 9.07 -5.08 8.36
C LEU A 294 7.57 -4.96 8.07
N LYS A 295 6.95 -5.93 7.40
CA LYS A 295 5.52 -5.92 7.13
C LYS A 295 4.70 -6.35 8.36
N GLU A 296 5.21 -7.28 9.16
CA GLU A 296 4.52 -7.77 10.36
C GLU A 296 4.44 -6.71 11.48
N LEU A 297 5.36 -5.73 11.49
CA LEU A 297 5.43 -4.73 12.53
C LEU A 297 4.18 -3.81 12.58
N PRO A 298 3.73 -3.17 11.47
CA PRO A 298 2.48 -2.43 11.48
C PRO A 298 1.26 -3.28 11.86
N GLU A 299 1.20 -4.55 11.45
CA GLU A 299 0.12 -5.47 11.84
C GLU A 299 0.11 -5.71 13.36
N SER A 300 1.31 -5.87 13.96
CA SER A 300 1.43 -6.00 15.42
C SER A 300 1.11 -4.68 16.16
N VAL A 301 1.30 -3.53 15.52
CA VAL A 301 0.93 -2.22 16.08
C VAL A 301 -0.58 -2.02 16.06
N ASP A 302 -1.27 -2.48 15.01
CA ASP A 302 -2.73 -2.53 14.94
C ASP A 302 -3.31 -3.39 16.07
N ASP A 303 -2.77 -4.60 16.26
CA ASP A 303 -3.14 -5.47 17.39
C ASP A 303 -2.86 -4.80 18.75
N LEU A 304 -1.76 -4.06 18.88
CA LEU A 304 -1.41 -3.32 20.09
C LEU A 304 -2.42 -2.20 20.37
N ALA A 305 -2.82 -1.46 19.34
CA ALA A 305 -3.83 -0.42 19.46
C ALA A 305 -5.18 -1.02 19.90
N ASN A 306 -5.58 -2.15 19.30
CA ASN A 306 -6.78 -2.86 19.72
C ASN A 306 -6.73 -3.28 21.20
N ALA A 307 -5.60 -3.79 21.69
CA ALA A 307 -5.44 -4.13 23.11
C ALA A 307 -5.57 -2.90 24.04
N PHE A 308 -5.12 -1.72 23.60
CA PHE A 308 -5.35 -0.47 24.33
C PHE A 308 -6.84 -0.11 24.36
N TYR A 309 -7.55 -0.21 23.23
CA TYR A 309 -8.99 0.08 23.16
C TYR A 309 -9.83 -0.90 23.98
N GLU A 310 -9.41 -2.16 24.08
CA GLU A 310 -10.02 -3.17 24.95
C GLU A 310 -9.61 -3.02 26.44
N LEU A 311 -8.74 -2.06 26.76
CA LEU A 311 -8.24 -1.76 28.09
C LEU A 311 -7.51 -2.95 28.77
N ASP A 312 -6.95 -3.86 27.97
CA ASP A 312 -6.24 -5.08 28.41
C ASP A 312 -4.73 -4.81 28.56
N ALA A 313 -4.33 -4.49 29.79
CA ALA A 313 -2.94 -4.18 30.11
C ALA A 313 -1.97 -5.35 29.90
N ASP A 314 -2.40 -6.59 30.16
CA ASP A 314 -1.54 -7.78 30.03
C ASP A 314 -1.29 -8.11 28.55
N GLN A 315 -2.31 -7.94 27.73
CA GLN A 315 -2.21 -8.10 26.28
C GLN A 315 -1.35 -7.00 25.65
N VAL A 316 -1.49 -5.74 26.09
CA VAL A 316 -0.62 -4.63 25.69
C VAL A 316 0.86 -4.97 25.92
N ASP A 317 1.20 -5.44 27.12
CA ASP A 317 2.58 -5.80 27.46
C ASP A 317 3.09 -6.96 26.59
N THR A 318 2.25 -7.96 26.31
CA THR A 318 2.59 -9.12 25.49
C THR A 318 2.85 -8.74 24.02
N ILE A 319 1.95 -7.94 23.43
CA ILE A 319 2.07 -7.51 22.04
C ILE A 319 3.24 -6.55 21.87
N LEU A 320 3.42 -5.59 22.78
CA LEU A 320 4.54 -4.65 22.73
C LEU A 320 5.89 -5.37 22.76
N ASN A 321 6.06 -6.38 23.61
CA ASN A 321 7.27 -7.20 23.65
C ASN A 321 7.49 -7.94 22.33
N THR A 322 6.42 -8.49 21.74
CA THR A 322 6.48 -9.14 20.42
C THR A 322 6.90 -8.17 19.32
N CYS A 323 6.36 -6.95 19.31
CA CYS A 323 6.78 -5.87 18.40
C CYS A 323 8.28 -5.57 18.54
N ILE A 324 8.77 -5.45 19.78
CA ILE A 324 10.19 -5.17 20.06
C ILE A 324 11.07 -6.32 19.55
N ASP A 325 10.70 -7.57 19.80
CA ASP A 325 11.46 -8.74 19.36
C ASP A 325 11.48 -8.91 17.84
N ASN A 326 10.36 -8.63 17.17
CA ASN A 326 10.30 -8.61 15.70
C ASN A 326 11.19 -7.50 15.12
N ALA A 327 11.17 -6.30 15.72
CA ALA A 327 12.02 -5.19 15.31
C ALA A 327 13.51 -5.50 15.56
N CYS A 328 13.85 -6.13 16.69
CA CYS A 328 15.21 -6.60 16.96
C CYS A 328 15.66 -7.65 15.94
N SER A 329 14.78 -8.58 15.57
CA SER A 329 15.07 -9.60 14.55
C SER A 329 15.35 -8.96 13.19
N ALA A 330 14.59 -7.92 12.80
CA ALA A 330 14.86 -7.16 11.58
C ALA A 330 16.19 -6.40 11.64
N ALA A 331 16.52 -5.82 12.79
CA ALA A 331 17.79 -5.10 12.99
C ALA A 331 18.99 -6.06 12.96
N ASP A 332 18.89 -7.21 13.60
CA ASP A 332 19.93 -8.24 13.65
C ASP A 332 20.18 -8.87 12.27
N LEU A 333 19.13 -9.05 11.47
CA LEU A 333 19.22 -9.57 10.10
C LEU A 333 20.14 -8.70 9.20
N LEU A 334 20.18 -7.40 9.44
CA LEU A 334 21.00 -6.44 8.69
C LEU A 334 22.10 -5.81 9.55
N LYS A 335 22.50 -6.48 10.63
CA LYS A 335 23.53 -5.96 11.53
C LYS A 335 24.84 -5.68 10.80
N THR A 336 25.27 -6.60 9.94
CA THR A 336 26.39 -6.41 8.99
C THR A 336 25.91 -5.82 7.68
N ASP A 337 26.84 -5.29 6.88
CA ASP A 337 26.54 -4.85 5.52
C ASP A 337 26.24 -6.05 4.59
N TRP A 338 25.90 -5.78 3.33
CA TRP A 338 25.61 -6.80 2.31
C TRP A 338 26.82 -7.66 1.88
N ASN A 339 27.98 -7.43 2.49
CA ASN A 339 29.22 -8.19 2.29
C ASN A 339 29.72 -8.80 3.61
N ASP A 340 28.85 -8.91 4.62
CA ASP A 340 29.15 -9.46 5.94
C ASP A 340 30.27 -8.72 6.69
N LYS A 341 30.36 -7.40 6.51
CA LYS A 341 31.31 -6.54 7.22
C LYS A 341 30.63 -5.64 8.23
N ASP A 342 31.35 -5.39 9.31
CA ASP A 342 30.95 -4.41 10.32
C ASP A 342 31.13 -2.99 9.80
N ASP A 343 30.16 -2.13 10.13
CA ASP A 343 30.19 -0.71 9.82
C ASP A 343 29.61 0.15 10.96
N GLU A 344 29.46 1.45 10.74
CA GLU A 344 28.83 2.35 11.72
C GLU A 344 27.42 1.90 12.13
N PHE A 345 26.68 1.28 11.20
CA PHE A 345 25.33 0.79 11.47
C PHE A 345 25.34 -0.44 12.37
N THR A 346 26.35 -1.31 12.28
CA THR A 346 26.54 -2.44 13.21
C THR A 346 26.64 -1.99 14.68
N ALA A 347 27.44 -0.95 14.92
CA ALA A 347 27.58 -0.36 16.25
C ALA A 347 26.27 0.32 16.69
N TRP A 348 25.59 1.01 15.76
CA TRP A 348 24.31 1.66 16.02
C TRP A 348 23.22 0.64 16.39
N VAL A 349 23.07 -0.47 15.65
CA VAL A 349 22.10 -1.54 15.94
C VAL A 349 22.33 -2.09 17.33
N THR A 350 23.59 -2.38 17.69
CA THR A 350 23.92 -2.91 19.03
C THR A 350 23.46 -1.96 20.14
N LYS A 351 23.69 -0.65 19.98
CA LYS A 351 23.21 0.35 20.93
C LYS A 351 21.69 0.50 20.90
N TRP A 352 21.08 0.52 19.74
CA TRP A 352 19.63 0.64 19.58
C TRP A 352 18.90 -0.53 20.24
N THR A 353 19.36 -1.76 20.02
CA THR A 353 18.81 -2.98 20.63
C THR A 353 18.86 -2.92 22.17
N SER A 354 19.93 -2.37 22.75
CA SER A 354 20.04 -2.20 24.21
C SER A 354 19.12 -1.13 24.81
N VAL A 355 18.58 -0.22 23.99
CA VAL A 355 17.71 0.87 24.42
C VAL A 355 16.23 0.53 24.18
N VAL A 356 15.95 -0.24 23.11
CA VAL A 356 14.58 -0.65 22.76
C VAL A 356 14.10 -1.84 23.57
N ARG A 357 15.01 -2.73 24.01
CA ARG A 357 14.72 -3.63 25.13
C ARG A 357 14.79 -2.82 26.41
#